data_AF-A0A5B8W613-F1
#
_entry.id   AF-A0A5B8W613-F1
#
_cell.length_a   1.000
_cell.length_b   1.000
_cell.length_c   1.000
_cell.angle_alpha   90.00
_cell.angle_beta   90.00
_cell.angle_gamma   90.00
#
_symmetry.space_group_name_H-M   'P 1'
#
loop_
_entity.id
_entity.type
_entity.pdbx_description
1 polymer ?
#
loop_
_entity_poly.entity_id
_entity_poly.type
_entity_poly.pdbx_seq_one_letter_code
_entity_poly.pdbx_strand_id
1 'polypeptide(L)'
;MLENQLFSLKITLNSILYGFVPFYLVAIGVLWKTVFYYYELTSFLLVGCLIGIFFYAYFLLKYFLTLKTLKNYLKALKSKEAQQALTYGRIYYSVKRKGLFAADGSGLTSQDENAIHNDISVYLNI
;
A
#
# COMPACT_ATOMS: atom_id res chain seq x y z
N MET A 1 15.00 9.71 -6.23
CA MET A 1 13.89 8.87 -6.77
C MET A 1 12.99 8.33 -5.66
N LEU A 2 13.54 7.67 -4.62
CA LEU A 2 12.79 7.16 -3.45
C LEU A 2 12.11 8.25 -2.60
N GLU A 3 12.70 9.45 -2.49
CA GLU A 3 12.09 10.58 -1.77
C GLU A 3 10.82 11.11 -2.45
N ASN A 4 10.80 11.12 -3.79
CA ASN A 4 9.61 11.47 -4.57
C ASN A 4 8.51 10.41 -4.38
N GLN A 5 8.90 9.12 -4.31
CA GLN A 5 7.97 8.04 -3.98
C GLN A 5 7.38 8.21 -2.57
N LEU A 6 8.19 8.64 -1.59
CA LEU A 6 7.72 8.94 -0.24
C LEU A 6 6.71 10.10 -0.23
N PHE A 7 7.00 11.17 -0.96
CA PHE A 7 6.10 12.32 -1.09
C PHE A 7 4.76 11.91 -1.74
N SER A 8 4.83 11.19 -2.86
CA SER A 8 3.65 10.65 -3.55
C SER A 8 2.83 9.75 -2.63
N LEU A 9 3.45 8.84 -1.86
CA LEU A 9 2.75 7.96 -0.93
C LEU A 9 2.03 8.71 0.19
N LYS A 10 2.61 9.80 0.71
CA LYS A 10 1.94 10.65 1.71
C LYS A 10 0.68 11.29 1.12
N ILE A 11 0.77 11.80 -0.11
CA ILE A 11 -0.38 12.38 -0.81
C ILE A 11 -1.45 11.31 -1.01
N THR A 12 -1.09 10.14 -1.53
CA THR A 12 -2.04 9.05 -1.75
C THR A 12 -2.72 8.60 -0.45
N LEU A 13 -1.98 8.48 0.65
CA LEU A 13 -2.56 8.12 1.95
C LEU A 13 -3.55 9.19 2.45
N ASN A 14 -3.20 10.46 2.30
CA ASN A 14 -4.12 11.57 2.61
C ASN A 14 -5.36 11.53 1.70
N SER A 15 -5.20 11.28 0.40
CA SER A 15 -6.32 11.14 -0.52
C SER A 15 -7.22 9.96 -0.16
N ILE A 16 -6.67 8.83 0.30
CA ILE A 16 -7.45 7.69 0.80
C ILE A 16 -8.22 8.09 2.06
N LEU A 17 -7.54 8.71 3.03
CA LEU A 17 -8.15 9.15 4.30
C LEU A 17 -9.33 10.11 4.12
N TYR A 18 -9.22 11.05 3.18
CA TYR A 18 -10.17 12.15 3.05
C TYR A 18 -11.08 12.08 1.81
N GLY A 19 -10.73 11.29 0.79
CA GLY A 19 -11.37 11.36 -0.54
C GLY A 19 -12.17 10.12 -0.95
N PHE A 20 -11.86 8.92 -0.45
CA PHE A 20 -12.42 7.68 -1.01
C PHE A 20 -13.70 7.18 -0.34
N VAL A 21 -14.02 7.63 0.88
CA VAL A 21 -15.19 7.16 1.65
C VAL A 21 -16.54 7.50 0.98
N PRO A 22 -16.80 8.72 0.46
CA PRO A 22 -18.10 9.03 -0.14
C PRO A 22 -18.31 8.40 -1.52
N PHE A 23 -17.26 8.28 -2.35
CA PHE A 23 -17.37 7.73 -3.70
C PHE A 23 -17.68 6.22 -3.71
N TYR A 24 -17.15 5.45 -2.76
CA TYR A 24 -17.41 4.02 -2.68
C TYR A 24 -18.84 3.71 -2.24
N LEU A 25 -19.38 4.48 -1.29
CA LEU A 25 -20.78 4.35 -0.85
C LEU A 25 -21.75 4.66 -2.00
N VAL A 26 -21.45 5.68 -2.82
CA VAL A 26 -22.25 6.01 -4.01
C VAL A 26 -22.10 4.95 -5.10
N ALA A 27 -20.89 4.46 -5.39
CA ALA A 27 -20.65 3.46 -6.43
C ALA A 27 -21.31 2.10 -6.10
N ILE A 28 -21.25 1.67 -4.84
CA ILE A 28 -21.97 0.48 -4.36
C ILE A 28 -23.48 0.71 -4.51
N GLY A 29 -24.00 1.88 -4.12
CA GLY A 29 -25.41 2.22 -4.28
C GLY A 29 -25.90 2.23 -5.74
N VAL A 30 -25.07 2.68 -6.69
CA VAL A 30 -25.43 2.75 -8.12
C VAL A 30 -25.39 1.38 -8.81
N LEU A 31 -24.38 0.55 -8.55
CA LEU A 31 -24.32 -0.83 -9.03
C LEU A 31 -25.43 -1.69 -8.39
N TRP A 32 -25.88 -1.35 -7.19
CA TRP A 32 -26.95 -2.05 -6.48
C TRP A 32 -28.31 -1.93 -7.17
N LYS A 33 -28.68 -0.73 -7.64
CA LYS A 33 -29.95 -0.46 -8.35
C LYS A 33 -30.07 -1.26 -9.65
N THR A 34 -28.95 -1.60 -10.28
CA THR A 34 -28.92 -2.29 -11.57
C THR A 34 -28.93 -3.81 -11.46
N VAL A 35 -28.48 -4.40 -10.33
CA VAL A 35 -28.29 -5.86 -10.23
C VAL A 35 -29.32 -6.56 -9.32
N PHE A 36 -29.84 -5.90 -8.26
CA PHE A 36 -30.57 -6.60 -7.18
C PHE A 36 -31.95 -6.02 -6.85
N TYR A 37 -32.74 -5.65 -7.86
CA TYR A 37 -34.07 -5.04 -7.69
C TYR A 37 -35.10 -5.88 -6.87
N TYR A 38 -34.78 -7.14 -6.54
CA TYR A 38 -35.71 -8.12 -5.96
C TYR A 38 -35.34 -8.68 -4.57
N TYR A 39 -34.23 -8.28 -3.93
CA TYR A 39 -33.84 -8.81 -2.61
C TYR A 39 -34.07 -7.80 -1.47
N GLU A 40 -34.33 -8.30 -0.26
CA GLU A 40 -34.55 -7.49 0.94
C GLU A 40 -33.40 -6.48 1.16
N LEU A 41 -33.77 -5.19 1.07
CA LEU A 41 -32.86 -4.06 0.92
C LEU A 41 -31.88 -3.90 2.10
N THR A 42 -32.30 -4.26 3.32
CA THR A 42 -31.60 -3.93 4.57
C THR A 42 -30.40 -4.83 4.87
N SER A 43 -30.56 -6.15 4.77
CA SER A 43 -29.50 -7.11 5.12
C SER A 43 -28.31 -7.05 4.15
N PHE A 44 -28.59 -6.83 2.87
CA PHE A 44 -27.56 -6.77 1.84
C PHE A 44 -26.81 -5.43 1.77
N LEU A 45 -27.49 -4.30 2.04
CA LEU A 45 -26.83 -3.00 2.13
C LEU A 45 -25.83 -2.97 3.29
N LEU A 46 -26.16 -3.68 4.38
CA LEU A 46 -25.27 -3.86 5.52
C LEU A 46 -24.02 -4.68 5.14
N VAL A 47 -24.18 -5.79 4.40
CA VAL A 47 -23.05 -6.59 3.88
C VAL A 47 -22.19 -5.80 2.89
N GLY A 48 -22.79 -5.03 1.98
CA GLY A 48 -22.07 -4.18 1.03
C GLY A 48 -21.24 -3.09 1.72
N CYS A 49 -21.81 -2.43 2.74
CA CYS A 49 -21.10 -1.48 3.58
C CYS A 49 -19.93 -2.14 4.33
N LEU A 50 -20.12 -3.34 4.89
CA LEU A 50 -19.05 -4.08 5.59
C LEU A 50 -17.90 -4.44 4.64
N ILE A 51 -18.21 -4.90 3.43
CA ILE A 51 -17.20 -5.19 2.40
C ILE A 51 -16.44 -3.92 2.02
N GLY A 52 -17.13 -2.80 1.80
CA GLY A 52 -16.52 -1.51 1.48
C GLY A 52 -15.58 -1.03 2.59
N ILE A 53 -16.02 -1.11 3.86
CA ILE A 53 -15.19 -0.77 5.03
C ILE A 53 -13.97 -1.67 5.11
N PHE A 54 -14.13 -2.98 4.86
CA PHE A 54 -13.03 -3.94 4.88
C PHE A 54 -11.97 -3.62 3.81
N PHE A 55 -12.38 -3.37 2.56
CA PHE A 55 -11.46 -2.98 1.49
C PHE A 55 -10.78 -1.65 1.81
N TYR A 56 -11.52 -0.66 2.30
CA TYR A 56 -10.97 0.62 2.71
C TYR A 56 -9.89 0.46 3.79
N ALA A 57 -10.18 -0.31 4.85
CA ALA A 57 -9.24 -0.60 5.92
C ALA A 57 -8.00 -1.34 5.41
N TYR A 58 -8.18 -2.31 4.50
CA TYR A 58 -7.09 -3.05 3.86
C TYR A 58 -6.15 -2.12 3.08
N PHE A 59 -6.70 -1.25 2.22
CA PHE A 59 -5.91 -0.29 1.45
C PHE A 59 -5.20 0.70 2.36
N LEU A 60 -5.91 1.27 3.34
CA LEU A 60 -5.34 2.20 4.31
C LEU A 60 -4.12 1.58 5.01
N LEU A 61 -4.28 0.35 5.51
CA LEU A 61 -3.21 -0.37 6.19
C LEU A 61 -2.05 -0.69 5.25
N LYS A 62 -2.32 -1.13 4.01
CA LYS A 62 -1.29 -1.41 2.99
C LYS A 62 -0.43 -0.18 2.72
N TYR A 63 -1.05 0.97 2.50
CA TYR A 63 -0.33 2.21 2.23
C TYR A 63 0.42 2.72 3.47
N PHE A 64 -0.15 2.57 4.67
CA PHE A 64 0.53 2.93 5.90
C PHE A 64 1.80 2.09 6.14
N LEU A 65 1.73 0.77 5.94
CA LEU A 65 2.89 -0.10 6.03
C LEU A 65 3.93 0.24 4.97
N THR A 66 3.51 0.43 3.72
CA THR A 66 4.42 0.83 2.62
C THR A 66 5.15 2.14 2.94
N LEU A 67 4.45 3.12 3.52
CA LEU A 67 5.05 4.39 3.95
C LEU A 67 6.07 4.17 5.07
N LYS A 68 5.72 3.37 6.09
CA LYS A 68 6.59 3.08 7.24
C LYS A 68 7.87 2.38 6.79
N THR A 69 7.76 1.35 5.95
CA THR A 69 8.91 0.57 5.47
C THR A 69 9.79 1.41 4.56
N LEU A 70 9.22 2.25 3.69
CA LEU A 70 9.98 3.19 2.86
C LEU A 70 10.76 4.22 3.70
N LYS A 71 10.15 4.76 4.77
CA LYS A 71 10.85 5.68 5.68
C LYS A 71 12.04 5.00 6.35
N ASN A 72 11.86 3.77 6.83
CA ASN A 72 12.95 3.01 7.46
C ASN A 72 14.05 2.67 6.46
N TYR A 73 13.69 2.30 5.23
CA TYR A 73 14.62 2.04 4.16
C TYR A 73 15.46 3.28 3.82
N LEU A 74 14.81 4.43 3.60
CA LEU A 74 15.51 5.70 3.37
C LEU A 74 16.41 6.10 4.55
N LYS A 75 15.98 5.86 5.79
CA LYS A 75 16.79 6.13 6.97
C LYS A 75 18.05 5.26 6.96
N ALA A 76 17.91 3.96 6.71
CA ALA A 76 19.05 3.03 6.65
C ALA A 76 20.03 3.38 5.52
N LEU A 77 19.53 3.76 4.34
CA LEU A 77 20.35 4.24 3.22
C LEU A 77 21.13 5.50 3.60
N LYS A 78 20.48 6.49 4.23
CA LYS A 78 21.13 7.74 4.68
C LYS A 78 22.16 7.52 5.80
N SER A 79 21.89 6.57 6.70
CA SER A 79 22.84 6.15 7.75
C SER A 79 23.99 5.30 7.23
N LYS A 80 24.01 4.97 5.93
CA LYS A 80 24.99 4.08 5.29
C LYS A 80 25.05 2.66 5.86
N GLU A 81 23.93 2.16 6.39
CA GLU A 81 23.85 0.83 6.99
C GLU A 81 23.37 -0.20 5.96
N ALA A 82 24.28 -0.73 5.15
CA ALA A 82 23.98 -1.60 4.01
C ALA A 82 23.08 -2.81 4.36
N GLN A 83 23.35 -3.49 5.47
CA GLN A 83 22.57 -4.68 5.89
C GLN A 83 21.14 -4.32 6.30
N GLN A 84 20.96 -3.19 6.98
CA GLN A 84 19.62 -2.71 7.34
C GLN A 84 18.89 -2.18 6.11
N ALA A 85 19.60 -1.50 5.21
CA ALA A 85 19.04 -1.03 3.95
C ALA A 85 18.54 -2.22 3.12
N LEU A 86 19.29 -3.31 3.02
CA LEU A 86 18.85 -4.52 2.32
C LEU A 86 17.58 -5.10 2.96
N THR A 87 17.57 -5.27 4.28
CA THR A 87 16.41 -5.81 5.02
C THR A 87 15.15 -4.95 4.80
N TYR A 88 15.23 -3.64 5.04
CA TYR A 88 14.09 -2.75 4.88
C TYR A 88 13.69 -2.55 3.41
N GLY A 89 14.65 -2.60 2.48
CA GLY A 89 14.41 -2.56 1.04
C GLY A 89 13.58 -3.76 0.59
N ARG A 90 13.95 -4.96 1.00
CA ARG A 90 13.19 -6.19 0.73
C ARG A 90 11.76 -6.10 1.24
N ILE A 91 11.58 -5.69 2.50
CA ILE A 91 10.25 -5.51 3.10
C ILE A 91 9.44 -4.41 2.37
N TYR A 92 10.08 -3.33 1.95
CA TYR A 92 9.39 -2.27 1.20
C TYR A 92 8.88 -2.76 -0.16
N TYR A 93 9.74 -3.38 -0.97
CA TYR A 93 9.37 -3.87 -2.30
C TYR A 93 8.39 -5.04 -2.24
N SER A 94 8.49 -5.91 -1.24
CA SER A 94 7.55 -7.01 -1.04
C SER A 94 6.14 -6.50 -0.69
N VAL A 95 6.02 -5.57 0.26
CA VAL A 95 4.74 -4.94 0.64
C VAL A 95 4.16 -4.13 -0.51
N LYS A 96 5.00 -3.43 -1.28
CA LYS A 96 4.58 -2.68 -2.47
C LYS A 96 3.94 -3.61 -3.51
N ARG A 97 4.55 -4.77 -3.76
CA ARG A 97 4.09 -5.74 -4.78
C ARG A 97 2.91 -6.58 -4.29
N LYS A 98 3.03 -7.26 -3.16
CA LYS A 98 2.06 -8.26 -2.68
C LYS A 98 1.15 -7.78 -1.54
N GLY A 99 1.36 -6.58 -1.02
CA GLY A 99 0.56 -6.01 0.06
C GLY A 99 0.95 -6.53 1.44
N LEU A 100 -0.01 -6.48 2.37
CA LEU A 100 0.21 -6.71 3.80
C LEU A 100 0.84 -8.07 4.14
N PHE A 101 0.53 -9.11 3.37
CA PHE A 101 0.95 -10.48 3.63
C PHE A 101 2.42 -10.76 3.33
N ALA A 102 3.11 -9.83 2.66
CA ALA A 102 4.53 -9.96 2.32
C ALA A 102 5.43 -9.06 3.18
N ALA A 103 4.97 -8.65 4.37
CA ALA A 103 5.74 -7.82 5.29
C ALA A 103 6.99 -8.52 5.87
N ASP A 104 7.14 -9.82 5.61
CA ASP A 104 8.32 -10.64 5.90
C ASP A 104 9.44 -10.48 4.86
N GLY A 105 9.20 -9.78 3.75
CA GLY A 105 10.15 -9.67 2.63
C GLY A 105 10.00 -10.75 1.57
N SER A 106 8.95 -11.57 1.62
CA SER A 106 8.71 -12.65 0.66
C SER A 106 8.15 -12.15 -0.68
N GLY A 107 8.28 -12.98 -1.72
CA GLY A 107 7.61 -12.73 -3.02
C GLY A 107 8.23 -11.61 -3.86
N LEU A 108 9.50 -11.31 -3.62
CA LEU A 108 10.33 -10.46 -4.46
C LEU A 108 10.67 -11.16 -5.78
N THR A 109 10.82 -10.37 -6.83
CA THR A 109 11.33 -10.81 -8.12
C THR A 109 12.78 -10.38 -8.30
N SER A 110 13.47 -10.98 -9.27
CA SER A 110 14.84 -10.57 -9.63
C SER A 110 14.94 -9.08 -9.99
N GLN A 111 13.88 -8.49 -10.56
CA GLN A 111 13.83 -7.05 -10.82
C GLN A 111 13.79 -6.22 -9.54
N ASP A 112 13.06 -6.67 -8.51
CA ASP A 112 12.98 -5.95 -7.23
C ASP A 112 14.32 -6.03 -6.50
N GLU A 113 14.96 -7.20 -6.48
CA GLU A 113 16.31 -7.37 -5.90
C GLU A 113 17.35 -6.49 -6.63
N ASN A 114 17.31 -6.43 -7.96
CA ASN A 114 18.19 -5.56 -8.74
C ASN A 114 17.94 -4.08 -8.43
N ALA A 115 16.68 -3.67 -8.27
CA ALA A 115 16.34 -2.29 -7.90
C ALA A 115 16.86 -1.95 -6.50
N ILE A 116 16.71 -2.85 -5.52
CA ILE A 116 17.23 -2.67 -4.16
C ILE A 116 18.76 -2.54 -4.19
N HIS A 117 19.46 -3.41 -4.93
CA HIS A 117 20.91 -3.36 -5.05
C HIS A 117 21.39 -2.06 -5.70
N ASN A 118 20.71 -1.59 -6.75
CA ASN A 118 21.02 -0.32 -7.40
C ASN A 118 20.75 0.89 -6.49
N ASP A 119 19.65 0.87 -5.74
CA ASP A 119 19.36 1.91 -4.74
C ASP A 119 20.45 1.94 -3.65
N ILE A 120 20.92 0.76 -3.21
CA ILE A 120 22.00 0.63 -2.22
C ILE A 120 23.34 1.15 -2.77
N SER A 121 23.75 0.75 -3.97
CA SER A 121 25.01 1.21 -4.57
C SER A 121 25.03 2.72 -4.76
N VAL A 122 23.94 3.29 -5.29
CA VAL A 122 23.81 4.74 -5.52
C VAL A 122 23.90 5.54 -4.21
N TYR A 123 23.23 5.09 -3.14
CA TYR A 123 23.22 5.83 -1.87
C TYR A 123 24.49 5.61 -1.04
N LEU A 124 25.15 4.46 -1.17
CA LEU A 124 26.38 4.15 -0.44
C LEU A 124 27.64 4.56 -1.20
N ASN A 125 27.53 4.90 -2.49
CA ASN A 125 28.66 5.22 -3.37
C ASN A 125 29.64 4.04 -3.50
N ILE A 126 29.09 2.82 -3.63
CA ILE A 126 29.82 1.55 -3.79
C ILE A 126 29.71 1.08 -5.23
#